data_AF-A0A7R9HGN4-F1
#
_entry.id   AF-A0A7R9HGN4-F1
#
_cell.length_a   1.000
_cell.length_b   1.000
_cell.length_c   1.000
_cell.angle_alpha   90.00
_cell.angle_beta   90.00
_cell.angle_gamma   90.00
#
_symmetry.space_group_name_H-M   'P 1'
#
loop_
_entity.id
_entity.type
_entity.pdbx_description
1 polymer ?
#
loop_
_entity_poly.entity_id
_entity_poly.type
_entity_poly.pdbx_seq_one_letter_code
_entity_poly.pdbx_strand_id
1 'polypeptide(L)'
;GKDYSLVIILPNKVGGLFDLEDQMKGKDFSKLSIKKVVNATVILPKFKIGTIMDLRTILQKLGANGMFEHPVLTGLVENAQSRTVMLNAFAQVASIEVDEKEEPKYKGGKF
;
A
#
# COMPACT_ATOMS: atom_id res chain seq x y z
N GLY A 1 19.41 2.28 8.25
CA GLY A 1 18.58 1.70 7.18
C GLY A 1 18.30 0.24 7.41
N LYS A 2 17.77 -0.12 8.59
CA LYS A 2 17.27 -1.47 8.93
C LYS A 2 15.78 -1.44 9.30
N ASP A 3 15.12 -0.33 8.99
CA ASP A 3 13.82 0.01 9.59
C ASP A 3 12.65 -0.59 8.81
N TYR A 4 12.92 -1.15 7.61
CA TYR A 4 11.92 -1.72 6.72
C TYR A 4 12.43 -3.01 6.06
N SER A 5 11.50 -3.92 5.77
CA SER A 5 11.75 -5.18 5.07
C SER A 5 10.63 -5.49 4.09
N LEU A 6 10.96 -6.05 2.92
CA LEU A 6 9.98 -6.57 1.96
C LEU A 6 9.58 -8.01 2.37
N VAL A 7 8.29 -8.23 2.59
CA VAL A 7 7.73 -9.58 2.84
C VAL A 7 7.09 -10.08 1.55
N ILE A 8 7.54 -11.23 1.06
CA ILE A 8 6.98 -11.89 -0.13
C ILE A 8 6.24 -13.15 0.31
N ILE A 9 4.98 -13.26 -0.06
CA ILE A 9 4.14 -14.43 0.20
C ILE A 9 3.81 -15.04 -1.15
N LEU A 10 4.28 -16.27 -1.39
CA LEU A 10 4.14 -16.95 -2.67
C LEU A 10 3.23 -18.19 -2.50
N PRO A 11 2.18 -18.36 -3.33
CA PRO A 11 1.38 -19.58 -3.31
C PRO A 11 2.23 -20.77 -3.77
N ASN A 12 1.94 -21.94 -3.21
CA ASN A 12 2.67 -23.19 -3.52
C ASN A 12 2.18 -23.88 -4.82
N LYS A 13 1.23 -23.28 -5.54
CA LYS A 13 0.67 -23.80 -6.79
C LYS A 13 0.44 -22.67 -7.80
N VAL A 14 0.61 -22.98 -9.07
CA VAL A 14 0.23 -22.08 -10.17
C VAL A 14 -1.28 -21.82 -10.11
N GLY A 15 -1.70 -20.56 -10.29
CA GLY A 15 -3.09 -20.16 -10.15
C GLY A 15 -3.61 -20.08 -8.70
N GLY A 16 -2.78 -20.38 -7.69
CA GLY A 16 -3.18 -20.36 -6.28
C GLY A 16 -3.23 -18.98 -5.63
N LEU A 17 -3.07 -17.89 -6.39
CA LEU A 17 -3.05 -16.53 -5.84
C LEU A 17 -4.39 -16.15 -5.23
N PHE A 18 -5.51 -16.45 -5.90
CA PHE A 18 -6.84 -16.12 -5.40
C PHE A 18 -7.17 -16.84 -4.09
N ASP A 19 -6.87 -18.15 -4.01
CA ASP A 19 -7.07 -18.94 -2.79
C ASP A 19 -6.23 -18.40 -1.63
N LEU A 20 -4.99 -17.97 -1.92
CA LEU A 20 -4.11 -17.37 -0.93
C LEU A 20 -4.66 -16.02 -0.43
N GLU A 21 -5.14 -15.16 -1.32
CA GLU A 21 -5.75 -13.88 -0.98
C GLU A 21 -7.00 -14.06 -0.09
N ASP A 22 -7.83 -15.06 -0.39
CA ASP A 22 -9.02 -15.35 0.41
C ASP A 22 -8.66 -15.84 1.83
N GLN A 23 -7.69 -16.75 1.95
CA GLN A 23 -7.18 -17.23 3.24
C GLN A 23 -6.53 -16.14 4.10
N MET A 24 -6.07 -15.06 3.45
CA MET A 24 -5.43 -13.91 4.07
C MET A 24 -6.43 -12.88 4.62
N LYS A 25 -7.71 -12.93 4.23
CA LYS A 25 -8.72 -12.01 4.73
C LYS A 25 -8.87 -12.11 6.25
N GLY A 26 -8.79 -10.96 6.92
CA GLY A 26 -8.93 -10.86 8.38
C GLY A 26 -7.77 -11.47 9.18
N LYS A 27 -6.66 -11.85 8.53
CA LYS A 27 -5.45 -12.27 9.24
C LYS A 27 -4.67 -11.05 9.75
N ASP A 28 -4.13 -11.19 10.94
CA ASP A 28 -3.25 -10.20 11.54
C ASP A 28 -1.81 -10.45 11.13
N PHE A 29 -1.31 -9.64 10.20
CA PHE A 29 0.06 -9.75 9.69
C PHE A 29 1.12 -9.26 10.66
N SER A 30 0.76 -8.53 11.72
CA SER A 30 1.73 -8.16 12.77
C SER A 30 2.26 -9.38 13.52
N LYS A 31 1.50 -10.49 13.49
CA LYS A 31 1.88 -11.78 14.07
C LYS A 31 2.74 -12.63 13.14
N LEU A 32 3.03 -12.17 11.92
CA LEU A 32 3.99 -12.84 11.04
C LEU A 32 5.37 -12.78 11.67
N SER A 33 5.73 -13.86 12.35
CA SER A 33 7.08 -14.05 12.89
C SER A 33 7.91 -14.83 11.87
N ILE A 34 9.13 -14.39 11.60
CA ILE A 34 10.09 -15.17 10.82
C ILE A 34 10.42 -16.42 11.62
N LYS A 35 9.76 -17.54 11.29
CA LYS A 35 9.89 -18.79 12.04
C LYS A 35 11.25 -19.45 11.86
N LYS A 36 11.97 -19.13 10.78
CA LYS A 36 13.27 -19.72 10.46
C LYS A 36 14.03 -18.85 9.48
N VAL A 37 15.30 -18.60 9.76
CA VAL A 37 16.26 -18.07 8.77
C VAL A 37 16.91 -19.28 8.11
N VAL A 38 16.78 -19.38 6.80
CA VAL A 38 17.40 -20.46 6.00
C VAL A 38 18.18 -19.86 4.86
N ASN A 39 19.27 -20.51 4.46
CA ASN A 39 19.93 -20.21 3.20
C ASN A 39 19.03 -20.68 2.06
N ALA A 40 18.57 -19.73 1.24
CA ALA A 40 17.71 -20.00 0.10
C ALA A 40 18.18 -19.19 -1.11
N THR A 41 18.11 -19.81 -2.30
CA THR A 41 18.26 -19.09 -3.57
C THR A 41 16.96 -18.37 -3.87
N VAL A 42 17.01 -17.04 -3.94
CA VAL A 42 15.85 -16.21 -4.26
C VAL A 42 16.00 -15.66 -5.66
N ILE A 43 14.99 -15.89 -6.51
CA ILE A 43 14.88 -15.27 -7.83
C ILE A 43 13.72 -14.27 -7.73
N LEU A 44 14.05 -12.98 -7.72
CA LEU A 44 13.07 -11.90 -7.62
C LEU A 44 13.16 -11.05 -8.90
N PRO A 45 12.11 -10.99 -9.73
CA PRO A 45 12.12 -10.13 -10.91
C PRO A 45 12.13 -8.65 -10.52
N LYS A 46 12.73 -7.81 -11.38
CA LYS A 46 12.56 -6.36 -11.32
C LYS A 46 11.12 -6.01 -11.69
N PHE A 47 10.49 -5.10 -10.96
CA PHE A 47 9.13 -4.67 -11.27
C PHE A 47 8.84 -3.27 -10.76
N LYS A 48 7.83 -2.65 -11.37
CA LYS A 48 7.24 -1.39 -10.94
C LYS A 48 5.73 -1.55 -10.89
N ILE A 49 5.15 -1.21 -9.74
CA ILE A 49 3.70 -1.24 -9.52
C ILE A 49 3.27 0.16 -9.12
N GLY A 50 2.27 0.70 -9.79
CA GLY A 50 1.62 1.97 -9.45
C GLY A 50 0.14 1.75 -9.27
N THR A 51 -0.46 2.44 -8.30
CA THR A 51 -1.91 2.43 -8.07
C THR A 51 -2.42 3.83 -7.86
N ILE A 52 -3.61 4.09 -8.40
CA ILE A 52 -4.43 5.26 -8.13
C ILE A 52 -5.80 4.72 -7.73
N MET A 53 -6.22 4.98 -6.49
CA MET A 53 -7.47 4.47 -5.95
C MET A 53 -8.34 5.62 -5.46
N ASP A 54 -9.61 5.64 -5.85
CA ASP A 54 -10.61 6.45 -5.17
C ASP A 54 -11.13 5.69 -3.95
N LEU A 55 -10.72 6.13 -2.77
CA LEU A 55 -11.09 5.51 -1.50
C LEU A 55 -12.52 5.85 -1.07
N ARG A 56 -13.27 6.71 -1.77
CA ARG A 56 -14.65 7.03 -1.40
C ARG A 56 -15.48 5.77 -1.13
N THR A 57 -15.52 4.85 -2.08
CA THR A 57 -16.34 3.62 -1.96
C THR A 57 -15.83 2.69 -0.86
N ILE A 58 -14.51 2.66 -0.63
CA ILE A 58 -13.90 1.85 0.43
C ILE A 58 -14.24 2.43 1.80
N LEU A 59 -14.09 3.74 1.97
CA LEU A 59 -14.41 4.45 3.21
C LEU A 59 -15.91 4.37 3.54
N GLN A 60 -16.79 4.45 2.54
CA GLN A 60 -18.22 4.21 2.71
C GLN A 60 -18.51 2.78 3.22
N LYS A 61 -17.89 1.76 2.62
CA LYS A 61 -17.99 0.37 3.09
C LYS A 61 -17.45 0.16 4.52
N LEU A 62 -16.51 1.00 4.95
CA LEU A 62 -15.97 1.01 6.31
C LEU A 62 -16.80 1.85 7.30
N GLY A 63 -17.90 2.47 6.85
CA GLY A 63 -18.84 3.21 7.69
C GLY A 63 -18.68 4.73 7.67
N ALA A 64 -17.73 5.28 6.90
CA ALA A 64 -17.51 6.72 6.80
C ALA A 64 -18.46 7.42 5.80
N ASN A 65 -19.77 7.12 5.86
CA ASN A 65 -20.75 7.65 4.90
C ASN A 65 -21.04 9.15 5.11
N GLY A 66 -21.00 9.60 6.37
CA GLY A 66 -21.39 10.96 6.74
C GLY A 66 -20.61 12.05 5.99
N MET A 67 -19.32 11.86 5.72
CA MET A 67 -18.51 12.85 5.00
C MET A 67 -18.81 12.96 3.50
N PHE A 68 -19.48 11.97 2.91
CA PHE A 68 -19.80 11.93 1.48
C PHE A 68 -21.26 12.27 1.17
N GLU A 69 -22.19 11.98 2.09
CA GLU A 69 -23.64 12.13 1.86
C GLU A 69 -24.24 13.32 2.62
N HIS A 70 -23.96 13.40 3.93
CA HIS A 70 -24.50 14.43 4.84
C HIS A 70 -23.41 15.01 5.76
N PRO A 71 -22.40 15.69 5.19
CA PRO A 71 -21.21 16.10 5.92
C PRO A 71 -21.48 17.23 6.91
N VAL A 72 -21.14 16.99 8.18
CA VAL A 72 -21.08 18.03 9.22
C VAL A 72 -19.63 18.48 9.36
N LEU A 73 -19.19 19.40 8.48
CA LEU A 73 -17.81 19.92 8.43
C LEU A 73 -17.69 21.32 9.02
N THR A 74 -18.52 21.64 10.01
CA THR A 74 -18.64 22.99 10.60
C THR A 74 -17.35 23.49 11.27
N GLY A 75 -16.43 22.58 11.64
CA GLY A 75 -15.11 22.93 12.15
C GLY A 75 -14.03 23.16 11.09
N LEU A 76 -14.32 22.90 9.80
CA LEU A 76 -13.37 23.04 8.69
C LEU A 76 -13.62 24.28 7.83
N VAL A 77 -14.85 24.83 7.84
CA VAL A 77 -15.26 25.93 6.97
C VAL A 77 -16.02 26.98 7.78
N GLU A 78 -15.47 28.19 7.81
CA GLU A 78 -16.14 29.36 8.38
C GLU A 78 -17.37 29.73 7.53
N ASN A 79 -18.49 30.07 8.15
CA ASN A 79 -19.80 30.29 7.49
C ASN A 79 -20.41 29.07 6.78
N ALA A 80 -20.23 27.86 7.34
CA ALA A 80 -20.84 26.62 6.85
C ALA A 80 -22.39 26.65 6.74
N GLN A 81 -23.07 27.64 7.32
CA GLN A 81 -24.53 27.81 7.21
C GLN A 81 -24.99 28.27 5.82
N SER A 82 -24.10 28.82 4.97
CA SER A 82 -24.47 29.35 3.64
C SER A 82 -24.03 28.48 2.47
N ARG A 83 -23.18 27.46 2.70
CA ARG A 83 -22.70 26.54 1.66
C ARG A 83 -22.46 25.15 2.23
N THR A 84 -23.16 24.16 1.69
CA THR A 84 -22.87 22.75 1.95
C THR A 84 -21.56 22.37 1.29
N VAL A 85 -20.55 22.01 2.09
CA VAL A 85 -19.26 21.50 1.60
C VAL A 85 -19.24 20.00 1.77
N MET A 86 -18.91 19.27 0.70
CA MET A 86 -18.86 17.81 0.70
C MET A 86 -17.53 17.29 0.16
N LEU A 87 -17.11 16.13 0.65
CA LEU A 87 -15.94 15.43 0.14
C LEU A 87 -16.30 14.75 -1.19
N ASN A 88 -15.68 15.18 -2.29
CA ASN A 88 -16.00 14.64 -3.62
C ASN A 88 -15.21 13.36 -3.98
N ALA A 89 -13.96 13.27 -3.57
CA ALA A 89 -13.12 12.10 -3.86
C ALA A 89 -12.00 12.03 -2.84
N PHE A 90 -11.48 10.82 -2.63
CA PHE A 90 -10.25 10.62 -1.86
C PHE A 90 -9.27 9.81 -2.70
N ALA A 91 -8.33 10.49 -3.35
CA ALA A 91 -7.35 9.83 -4.21
C ALA A 91 -6.14 9.37 -3.38
N GLN A 92 -5.93 8.06 -3.33
CA GLN A 92 -4.67 7.48 -2.87
C GLN A 92 -3.81 7.11 -4.07
N VAL A 93 -2.60 7.66 -4.13
CA VAL A 93 -1.60 7.32 -5.14
C VAL A 93 -0.41 6.68 -4.45
N ALA A 94 0.01 5.52 -4.93
CA ALA A 94 1.19 4.83 -4.41
C ALA A 94 1.95 4.15 -5.55
N SER A 95 3.27 4.10 -5.43
CA SER A 95 4.12 3.35 -6.34
C SER A 95 5.24 2.63 -5.60
N ILE A 96 5.56 1.42 -6.04
CA ILE A 96 6.69 0.63 -5.57
C ILE A 96 7.52 0.24 -6.79
N GLU A 97 8.83 0.36 -6.66
CA GLU A 97 9.81 -0.07 -7.66
C GLU A 97 10.84 -0.95 -6.96
N VAL A 98 11.05 -2.15 -7.50
CA VAL A 98 12.04 -3.10 -7.03
C VAL A 98 13.04 -3.30 -8.17
N ASP A 99 14.27 -2.90 -7.90
CA ASP A 99 15.40 -3.03 -8.81
C ASP A 99 16.61 -3.55 -8.04
N GLU A 100 17.63 -4.00 -8.78
CA GLU A 100 18.96 -4.22 -8.27
C GLU A 100 19.58 -2.87 -7.90
N LYS A 101 20.23 -2.80 -6.74
CA LYS A 101 20.97 -1.61 -6.38
C LYS A 101 22.15 -1.45 -7.33
N GLU A 102 22.21 -0.37 -8.10
CA GLU A 102 23.44 -0.02 -8.81
C GLU A 102 24.50 0.40 -7.78
N GLU A 103 25.64 -0.29 -7.77
CA GLU A 103 26.82 0.21 -7.06
C GLU A 103 27.30 1.51 -7.75
N PRO A 104 27.61 2.59 -7.01
CA PRO A 104 28.17 3.79 -7.62
C PRO A 104 29.48 3.43 -8.31
N LYS A 105 29.52 3.54 -9.64
CA LYS A 105 30.76 3.43 -10.41
C LYS A 105 31.67 4.59 -9.99
N TYR A 106 32.69 4.31 -9.19
CA TYR A 106 33.76 5.27 -8.92
C TYR A 106 34.34 5.75 -10.26
N LYS A 107 34.06 7.00 -10.63
CA LYS A 107 34.82 7.67 -11.67
C LYS A 107 36.18 7.99 -11.07
N GLY A 108 37.17 7.15 -11.39
CA GLY A 108 38.55 7.37 -10.99
C GLY A 108 39.02 8.76 -11.43
N GLY A 109 39.23 9.65 -10.47
CA GLY A 109 40.02 10.84 -10.68
C GLY A 109 41.45 10.39 -10.97
N LYS A 110 41.95 10.75 -12.15
CA LYS A 110 43.38 10.70 -12.43
C LYS A 110 44.05 11.76 -11.54
N PHE A 111 45.04 11.32 -10.76
CA PHE A 111 46.02 12.21 -10.15
C PHE A 111 46.92 12.81 -11.25
#